data_AF-A0A7U0NBB4-F1
#
_entry.id   AF-A0A7U0NBB4-F1
#
_cell.length_a   1.000
_cell.length_b   1.000
_cell.length_c   1.000
_cell.angle_alpha   90.00
_cell.angle_beta   90.00
_cell.angle_gamma   90.00
#
_symmetry.space_group_name_H-M   'P 1'
#
loop_
_entity.id
_entity.type
_entity.pdbx_description
1 polymer ?
#
loop_
_entity_poly.entity_id
_entity_poly.type
_entity_poly.pdbx_seq_one_letter_code
_entity_poly.pdbx_strand_id
1 'polypeptide(L)'
;VSLPISAKTVGIDVGLKDLFVTDTGFKQGNPRHTAKYAARLARLQRRLSKKAKGSKNRAKARLKVTRLHAKIADCRRDNLHKLSRKLINDNQVVCVESLKVKNMIRNPKLSKAIADASWGEFVRQLAYKAE
;
A
#
# COMPACT_ATOMS: atom_id res chain seq x y z
N VAL A 1 14.01 -19.70 -11.67
CA VAL A 1 13.09 -20.63 -12.37
C VAL A 1 12.19 -19.77 -13.22
N SER A 2 12.23 -19.95 -14.54
CA SER A 2 11.34 -19.24 -15.46
C SER A 2 9.90 -19.70 -15.25
N LEU A 3 8.95 -18.77 -15.31
CA LEU A 3 7.52 -19.11 -15.30
C LEU A 3 7.15 -19.85 -16.59
N PRO A 4 6.19 -20.80 -16.56
CA PRO A 4 5.69 -21.42 -17.78
C PRO A 4 5.05 -20.36 -18.67
N ILE A 5 5.35 -20.41 -19.97
CA ILE A 5 4.83 -19.46 -20.95
C ILE A 5 3.30 -19.60 -21.00
N SER A 6 2.60 -18.50 -20.74
CA SER A 6 1.14 -18.42 -20.86
C SER A 6 0.77 -17.32 -21.87
N ALA A 7 -0.28 -17.49 -22.66
CA ALA A 7 -0.78 -16.43 -23.54
C ALA A 7 -1.67 -15.40 -22.80
N LYS A 8 -1.81 -15.53 -21.47
CA LYS A 8 -2.72 -14.71 -20.69
C LYS A 8 -2.22 -13.28 -20.56
N THR A 9 -3.08 -12.36 -20.96
CA THR A 9 -2.91 -10.92 -20.81
C THR A 9 -4.05 -10.40 -19.94
N VAL A 10 -3.75 -9.47 -19.04
CA VAL A 10 -4.76 -8.86 -18.15
C VAL A 10 -4.55 -7.35 -18.10
N GLY A 11 -5.63 -6.60 -18.33
CA GLY A 11 -5.71 -5.19 -17.98
C GLY A 11 -6.17 -5.00 -16.54
N ILE A 12 -5.53 -4.08 -15.80
CA ILE A 12 -5.97 -3.69 -14.45
C ILE A 12 -6.23 -2.18 -14.35
N ASP A 13 -7.36 -1.84 -13.76
CA ASP A 13 -7.68 -0.50 -13.27
C ASP A 13 -7.43 -0.44 -11.76
N VAL A 14 -6.79 0.61 -11.26
CA VAL A 14 -6.43 0.76 -9.84
C VAL A 14 -7.28 1.82 -9.14
N GLY A 15 -7.82 1.49 -7.96
CA GLY A 15 -8.85 2.31 -7.31
C GLY A 15 -8.74 2.42 -5.79
N LEU A 16 -9.64 3.24 -5.21
CA LEU A 16 -9.77 3.44 -3.76
C LEU A 16 -10.80 2.52 -3.10
N LYS A 17 -11.81 2.10 -3.86
CA LYS A 17 -12.82 1.12 -3.42
C LYS A 17 -12.18 -0.27 -3.44
N ASP A 18 -11.77 -0.69 -4.63
CA ASP A 18 -10.99 -1.87 -4.90
C ASP A 18 -9.58 -1.42 -5.27
N LEU A 19 -8.54 -2.07 -4.72
CA LEU A 19 -7.15 -1.75 -5.01
C LEU A 19 -6.87 -1.88 -6.51
N PHE A 20 -7.39 -2.95 -7.12
CA PHE A 20 -7.48 -3.08 -8.56
C PHE A 20 -8.69 -3.93 -8.99
N VAL A 21 -9.13 -3.72 -10.22
CA VAL A 21 -10.13 -4.52 -10.93
C VAL A 21 -9.52 -4.97 -12.25
N THR A 22 -9.66 -6.25 -12.59
CA THR A 22 -9.21 -6.78 -13.89
C THR A 22 -10.29 -6.61 -14.95
N ASP A 23 -9.89 -6.60 -16.21
CA ASP A 23 -10.79 -6.68 -17.38
C ASP A 23 -11.72 -7.91 -17.36
N THR A 24 -11.29 -9.02 -16.78
CA THR A 24 -12.10 -10.22 -16.52
C THR A 24 -13.12 -10.07 -15.38
N GLY A 25 -13.15 -8.92 -14.71
CA GLY A 25 -14.11 -8.60 -13.65
C GLY A 25 -13.70 -9.01 -12.23
N PHE A 26 -12.49 -9.57 -12.04
CA PHE A 26 -11.97 -9.86 -10.71
C PHE A 26 -11.67 -8.56 -9.96
N LYS A 27 -12.14 -8.46 -8.72
CA LYS A 27 -11.99 -7.27 -7.87
C LYS A 27 -11.15 -7.60 -6.65
N GLN A 28 -10.02 -6.93 -6.51
CA GLN A 28 -9.21 -7.01 -5.31
C GLN A 28 -9.54 -5.84 -4.39
N GLY A 29 -10.21 -6.11 -3.28
CA GLY A 29 -10.54 -5.06 -2.30
C GLY A 29 -9.30 -4.35 -1.75
N ASN A 30 -9.46 -3.07 -1.35
CA ASN A 30 -8.41 -2.31 -0.69
C ASN A 30 -8.45 -2.55 0.85
N PRO A 31 -7.41 -3.17 1.46
CA PRO A 31 -7.42 -3.48 2.89
C PRO A 31 -7.39 -2.26 3.82
N ARG A 32 -7.06 -1.07 3.29
CA ARG A 32 -7.02 0.21 4.01
C ARG A 32 -6.25 0.12 5.34
N HIS A 33 -5.05 -0.45 5.29
CA HIS A 33 -4.23 -0.73 6.48
C HIS A 33 -3.95 0.54 7.30
N THR A 34 -3.64 1.65 6.65
CA THR A 34 -3.37 2.92 7.34
C THR A 34 -4.64 3.41 8.04
N ALA A 35 -5.80 3.35 7.37
CA ALA A 35 -7.08 3.72 7.99
C ALA A 35 -7.39 2.85 9.23
N LYS A 36 -7.19 1.53 9.13
CA LYS A 36 -7.39 0.56 10.22
C LYS A 36 -6.59 0.91 11.48
N TYR A 37 -5.35 1.41 11.31
CA TYR A 37 -4.47 1.74 12.44
C TYR A 37 -4.45 3.22 12.82
N ALA A 38 -5.15 4.09 12.09
CA ALA A 38 -5.09 5.55 12.24
C ALA A 38 -5.48 6.02 13.64
N ALA A 39 -6.60 5.52 14.20
CA ALA A 39 -7.06 5.90 15.54
C ALA A 39 -6.03 5.53 16.62
N ARG A 40 -5.43 4.33 16.51
CA ARG A 40 -4.38 3.88 17.43
C ARG A 40 -3.12 4.75 17.30
N LEU A 41 -2.73 5.09 16.08
CA LEU A 41 -1.58 5.93 15.82
C LEU A 41 -1.76 7.34 16.39
N ALA A 42 -2.92 7.96 16.15
CA ALA A 42 -3.26 9.28 16.71
C ALA A 42 -3.20 9.28 18.24
N ARG A 43 -3.73 8.23 18.88
CA ARG A 43 -3.66 8.07 20.34
C ARG A 43 -2.22 7.97 20.85
N LEU A 44 -1.37 7.19 20.18
CA LEU A 44 0.03 7.06 20.57
C LEU A 44 0.82 8.36 20.35
N GLN A 45 0.57 9.07 19.25
CA GLN A 45 1.16 10.38 18.97
C GLN A 45 0.74 11.43 20.02
N ARG A 46 -0.55 11.49 20.40
CA ARG A 46 -1.02 12.37 21.48
C ARG A 46 -0.40 12.04 22.84
N ARG A 47 -0.18 10.75 23.13
CA ARG A 47 0.52 10.34 24.36
C ARG A 47 1.99 10.74 24.33
N LEU A 48 2.64 10.64 23.16
CA LEU A 48 4.04 11.05 22.97
C LEU A 48 4.21 12.57 23.13
N SER A 49 3.30 13.38 22.56
CA SER A 49 3.40 14.84 22.63
C SER A 49 3.35 15.35 24.07
N LYS A 50 2.57 14.70 24.94
CA LYS A 50 2.47 15.01 26.37
C LYS A 50 3.69 14.59 27.21
N LYS A 51 4.69 13.89 26.66
CA LYS A 51 5.89 13.46 27.42
C LYS A 51 7.00 14.51 27.33
N ALA A 52 7.63 14.80 28.47
CA ALA A 52 8.79 15.69 28.57
C ALA A 52 9.90 15.29 27.59
N LYS A 53 10.41 16.27 26.84
CA LYS A 53 11.56 16.09 25.93
C LYS A 53 12.76 15.53 26.70
N GLY A 54 13.55 14.66 26.08
CA GLY A 54 14.70 13.99 26.72
C GLY A 54 14.37 12.87 27.72
N SER A 55 13.15 12.79 28.28
CA SER A 55 12.84 11.78 29.29
C SER A 55 12.86 10.33 28.76
N LYS A 56 13.27 9.37 29.62
CA LYS A 56 13.19 7.92 29.35
C LYS A 56 11.77 7.48 28.94
N ASN A 57 10.74 8.11 29.54
CA ASN A 57 9.34 7.85 29.21
C ASN A 57 8.95 8.33 27.80
N ARG A 58 9.51 9.44 27.32
CA ARG A 58 9.33 9.89 25.94
C ARG A 58 10.00 8.94 24.96
N ALA A 59 11.20 8.44 25.27
CA ALA A 59 11.88 7.44 24.43
C ALA A 59 11.04 6.16 24.28
N LYS A 60 10.49 5.63 25.38
CA LYS A 60 9.55 4.49 25.36
C LYS A 60 8.30 4.77 24.54
N ALA A 61 7.70 5.96 24.65
CA ALA A 61 6.53 6.34 23.87
C ALA A 61 6.83 6.47 22.37
N ARG A 62 7.99 7.04 22.01
CA ARG A 62 8.46 7.16 20.62
C ARG A 62 8.59 5.78 19.98
N LEU A 63 9.20 4.82 20.68
CA LEU A 63 9.34 3.45 20.19
C LEU A 63 7.99 2.79 19.89
N LYS A 64 6.95 3.05 20.70
CA LYS A 64 5.59 2.54 20.43
C LYS A 64 5.00 3.11 19.14
N VAL A 65 5.24 4.40 18.87
CA VAL A 65 4.82 5.06 17.62
C VAL A 65 5.57 4.45 16.43
N THR A 66 6.90 4.35 16.51
CA THR A 66 7.74 3.76 15.46
C THR A 66 7.34 2.32 15.13
N ARG A 67 7.12 1.48 16.16
CA ARG A 67 6.67 0.09 15.97
C ARG A 67 5.33 0.00 15.24
N LEU A 68 4.40 0.92 15.52
CA LEU A 68 3.13 0.95 14.83
C LEU A 68 3.28 1.41 13.37
N HIS A 69 4.12 2.41 13.10
CA HIS A 69 4.45 2.81 11.73
C HIS A 69 5.06 1.67 10.92
N ALA A 70 6.04 0.96 11.50
CA ALA A 70 6.66 -0.21 10.88
C ALA A 70 5.60 -1.27 10.55
N LYS A 71 4.74 -1.63 11.52
CA LYS A 71 3.64 -2.57 11.29
C LYS A 71 2.71 -2.17 10.15
N ILE A 72 2.31 -0.90 10.05
CA ILE A 72 1.45 -0.41 8.97
C ILE A 72 2.17 -0.56 7.61
N ALA A 73 3.43 -0.16 7.54
CA ALA A 73 4.24 -0.25 6.33
C ALA A 73 4.45 -1.71 5.90
N ASP A 74 4.74 -2.60 6.84
CA ASP A 74 4.96 -4.03 6.58
C ASP A 74 3.68 -4.71 6.09
N CYS A 75 2.52 -4.45 6.71
CA CYS A 75 1.24 -4.97 6.24
C CYS A 75 0.92 -4.51 4.81
N ARG A 76 1.14 -3.21 4.52
CA ARG A 76 0.95 -2.68 3.16
C ARG A 76 1.89 -3.37 2.16
N ARG A 77 3.18 -3.46 2.50
CA ARG A 77 4.20 -4.04 1.63
C ARG A 77 3.93 -5.52 1.35
N ASP A 78 3.59 -6.30 2.37
CA ASP A 78 3.23 -7.72 2.25
C ASP A 78 2.03 -7.93 1.32
N ASN A 79 0.96 -7.14 1.50
CA ASN A 79 -0.21 -7.19 0.64
C ASN A 79 0.16 -6.92 -0.83
N LEU A 80 0.89 -5.82 -1.09
CA LEU A 80 1.30 -5.48 -2.45
C LEU A 80 2.20 -6.55 -3.07
N HIS A 81 3.15 -7.13 -2.31
CA HIS A 81 4.03 -8.17 -2.82
C HIS A 81 3.28 -9.44 -3.20
N LYS A 82 2.30 -9.86 -2.38
CA LYS A 82 1.48 -11.03 -2.67
C LYS A 82 0.65 -10.82 -3.93
N LEU A 83 0.01 -9.66 -4.04
CA LEU A 83 -0.86 -9.33 -5.18
C LEU A 83 -0.08 -9.17 -6.49
N SER A 84 1.02 -8.42 -6.47
CA SER A 84 1.87 -8.25 -7.66
C SER A 84 2.49 -9.57 -8.10
N ARG A 85 2.93 -10.43 -7.16
CA ARG A 85 3.43 -11.77 -7.51
C ARG A 85 2.34 -12.61 -8.16
N LYS A 86 1.12 -12.59 -7.63
CA LYS A 86 0.00 -13.32 -8.21
C LYS A 86 -0.28 -12.87 -9.64
N LEU A 87 -0.39 -11.56 -9.87
CA LEU A 87 -0.65 -11.03 -11.21
C LEU A 87 0.41 -11.43 -12.23
N ILE A 88 1.69 -11.31 -11.88
CA ILE A 88 2.80 -11.67 -12.77
C ILE A 88 2.90 -13.19 -13.00
N ASN A 89 2.63 -14.01 -11.98
CA ASN A 89 2.68 -15.45 -12.13
C ASN A 89 1.53 -15.99 -12.98
N ASP A 90 0.35 -15.35 -12.90
CA ASP A 90 -0.86 -15.81 -13.58
C ASP A 90 -0.97 -15.28 -15.02
N ASN A 91 -0.21 -14.23 -15.37
CA ASN A 91 -0.34 -13.50 -16.64
C ASN A 91 1.04 -13.13 -17.20
N GLN A 92 1.21 -13.35 -18.51
CA GLN A 92 2.44 -13.01 -19.23
C GLN A 92 2.55 -11.51 -19.52
N VAL A 93 1.41 -10.84 -19.66
CA VAL A 93 1.33 -9.39 -19.88
C VAL A 93 0.32 -8.80 -18.89
N VAL A 94 0.74 -7.76 -18.17
CA VAL A 94 -0.11 -6.98 -17.27
C VAL A 94 -0.12 -5.53 -17.73
N CYS A 95 -1.26 -5.06 -18.21
CA CYS A 95 -1.47 -3.67 -18.61
C CYS A 95 -2.01 -2.87 -17.41
N VAL A 96 -1.35 -1.77 -17.05
CA VAL A 96 -1.78 -0.91 -15.93
C VAL A 96 -1.97 0.52 -16.41
N GLU A 97 -3.01 1.19 -15.93
CA GLU A 97 -3.22 2.61 -16.23
C GLU A 97 -2.10 3.51 -15.70
N SER A 98 -1.71 4.50 -16.51
CA SER A 98 -0.73 5.51 -16.13
C SER A 98 -1.39 6.64 -15.32
N LEU A 99 -1.54 6.41 -14.01
CA LEU A 99 -2.06 7.44 -13.11
C LEU A 99 -0.99 8.46 -12.75
N LYS A 100 -1.34 9.76 -12.82
CA LYS A 100 -0.53 10.86 -12.29
C LYS A 100 -0.66 10.95 -10.76
N VAL A 101 -0.28 9.88 -10.04
CA VAL A 101 -0.45 9.73 -8.58
C VAL A 101 0.12 10.92 -7.80
N LYS A 102 1.26 11.47 -8.24
CA LYS A 102 1.89 12.66 -7.63
C LYS A 102 0.94 13.87 -7.60
N ASN A 103 0.15 14.07 -8.65
CA ASN A 103 -0.83 15.16 -8.71
C ASN A 103 -2.06 14.85 -7.85
N MET A 104 -2.51 13.59 -7.86
CA MET A 104 -3.70 13.17 -7.11
C MET A 104 -3.50 13.28 -5.58
N ILE A 105 -2.28 13.01 -5.09
CA ILE A 105 -1.94 13.15 -3.66
C ILE A 105 -2.10 14.61 -3.17
N ARG A 106 -2.03 15.60 -4.06
CA ARG A 106 -2.23 17.02 -3.69
C ARG A 106 -3.67 17.32 -3.26
N ASN A 107 -4.63 16.45 -3.55
CA ASN A 107 -6.00 16.61 -3.08
C ASN A 107 -6.09 16.28 -1.57
N PRO A 108 -6.35 17.26 -0.69
CA PRO A 108 -6.33 17.04 0.76
C PRO A 108 -7.38 16.02 1.23
N LYS A 109 -8.53 15.92 0.54
CA LYS A 109 -9.62 14.99 0.88
C LYS A 109 -9.26 13.53 0.59
N LEU A 110 -8.51 13.29 -0.48
CA LEU A 110 -8.17 11.93 -0.96
C LEU A 110 -6.73 11.50 -0.66
N SER A 111 -5.85 12.44 -0.31
CA SER A 111 -4.42 12.22 -0.07
C SER A 111 -4.13 11.00 0.82
N LYS A 112 -4.82 10.88 1.94
CA LYS A 112 -4.66 9.75 2.89
C LYS A 112 -5.07 8.41 2.28
N ALA A 113 -6.20 8.38 1.56
CA ALA A 113 -6.71 7.17 0.94
C ALA A 113 -5.81 6.72 -0.22
N ILE A 114 -5.33 7.66 -1.03
CA ILE A 114 -4.38 7.41 -2.13
C ILE A 114 -3.05 6.91 -1.56
N ALA A 115 -2.53 7.55 -0.53
CA ALA A 115 -1.29 7.14 0.13
C ALA A 115 -1.40 5.74 0.77
N ASP A 116 -2.59 5.37 1.26
CA ASP A 116 -2.85 4.04 1.81
C ASP A 116 -2.92 2.97 0.69
N ALA A 117 -3.60 3.29 -0.41
CA ALA A 117 -3.72 2.41 -1.58
C ALA A 117 -2.37 2.10 -2.25
N SER A 118 -1.40 3.02 -2.15
CA SER A 118 -0.01 2.77 -2.54
C SER A 118 0.20 2.42 -4.03
N TRP A 119 -0.63 2.94 -4.94
CA TRP A 119 -0.59 2.57 -6.36
C TRP A 119 0.78 2.72 -7.01
N GLY A 120 1.52 3.79 -6.70
CA GLY A 120 2.86 3.98 -7.26
C GLY A 120 3.84 2.87 -6.85
N GLU A 121 3.77 2.40 -5.61
CA GLU A 121 4.58 1.27 -5.15
C GLU A 121 4.08 -0.05 -5.77
N PHE A 122 2.78 -0.21 -5.95
CA PHE A 122 2.21 -1.39 -6.62
C PHE A 122 2.68 -1.51 -8.07
N VAL A 123 2.63 -0.42 -8.84
CA VAL A 123 3.12 -0.38 -10.23
C VAL A 123 4.62 -0.63 -10.27
N ARG A 124 5.40 -0.02 -9.35
CA ARG A 124 6.84 -0.30 -9.23
C ARG A 124 7.10 -1.79 -8.98
N GLN A 125 6.28 -2.44 -8.15
CA GLN A 125 6.39 -3.87 -7.87
C GLN A 125 6.01 -4.77 -9.04
N LEU A 126 5.03 -4.38 -9.85
CA LEU A 126 4.71 -5.09 -11.08
C LEU A 126 5.87 -5.00 -12.08
N ALA A 127 6.42 -3.79 -12.27
CA ALA A 127 7.52 -3.55 -13.20
C ALA A 127 8.75 -4.42 -12.90
N TYR A 128 9.32 -4.35 -11.69
CA TYR A 128 10.55 -5.12 -11.41
C TYR A 128 10.34 -6.64 -11.36
N LYS A 129 9.09 -7.11 -11.20
CA LYS A 129 8.79 -8.56 -11.20
C LYS A 129 8.51 -9.10 -12.59
N ALA A 130 8.20 -8.22 -13.54
CA ALA A 130 7.97 -8.55 -14.94
C ALA A 130 9.29 -8.61 -15.74
N GLU A 131 10.39 -8.11 -15.18
CA GLU A 131 11.77 -8.33 -15.63
C GLU A 131 12.23 -9.75 -15.31
#